data_AF-A0A014P629-F1
#
_entry.id   AF-A0A014P629-F1
#
_cell.length_a   1.000
_cell.length_b   1.000
_cell.length_c   1.000
_cell.angle_alpha   90.00
_cell.angle_beta   90.00
_cell.angle_gamma   90.00
#
_symmetry.space_group_name_H-M   'P 1'
#
loop_
_entity.id
_entity.type
_entity.pdbx_description
1 polymer ?
#
loop_
_entity_poly.entity_id
_entity_poly.type
_entity_poly.pdbx_seq_one_letter_code
_entity_poly.pdbx_strand_id
1 'polypeptide(L)'
;MSFLTLRRTTDSVGEIPGGTLTSLPWYRWWLYQQILSQPQRLFLGIPNMKHEDESSWDTGFLPLWHKVRDLMLAQESVTIDGITDTLIENGTISVTDNYSYQSTRQLIFAILGWQTMLYKPDLLSYVHGEFNIFDETDGYRGEARVCLVQPEHSGKQDLPSFLLGFGMMLPPRQYCAFDDADEKKLFHRTKRITPKDLNADVLTKVCGIRLQWVDSLSCHLELDRLSGTLFLYRYPSFCVSILQQRNCVSALQLRNMQEQAIDVIHRCGSKSPGPTPWASERDIAELLQEILLSYRLLFGQSRRSRNLFRQLRPFQGIPNEGHDKFLSSICGMKKFKCPIKLIEREEYDLSGDFSHFRSRMVQLNSYASSKKPRSILQLWRDKRDSTAWIAFWSVLIFGSVSILLGVVQAVFQILQFVQGSR
;
A
#
# COMPACT_ATOMS: atom_id res chain seq x y z
N MET A 1 -53.46 35.52 -9.21
CA MET A 1 -52.50 35.45 -8.09
C MET A 1 -51.67 34.17 -8.27
N SER A 2 -50.85 34.09 -9.32
CA SER A 2 -49.43 34.45 -9.41
C SER A 2 -48.55 33.92 -8.27
N PHE A 3 -48.03 32.71 -8.46
CA PHE A 3 -46.85 32.21 -7.75
C PHE A 3 -45.60 32.72 -8.49
N LEU A 4 -44.94 33.73 -7.91
CA LEU A 4 -43.64 34.22 -8.39
C LEU A 4 -42.51 33.64 -7.51
N THR A 5 -41.75 32.75 -8.14
CA THR A 5 -40.28 32.67 -8.14
C THR A 5 -39.51 33.56 -7.15
N LEU A 6 -38.67 32.91 -6.32
CA LEU A 6 -37.38 33.47 -5.95
C LEU A 6 -36.27 32.45 -6.26
N ARG A 7 -35.70 32.62 -7.45
CA ARG A 7 -34.49 31.97 -7.95
C ARG A 7 -33.31 32.66 -7.25
N ARG A 8 -32.66 32.01 -6.30
CA ARG A 8 -31.36 32.47 -5.78
C ARG A 8 -30.26 31.78 -6.58
N THR A 9 -29.87 32.43 -7.66
CA THR A 9 -28.55 32.28 -8.27
C THR A 9 -27.53 32.86 -7.30
N THR A 10 -26.76 31.99 -6.66
CA THR A 10 -25.47 32.37 -6.09
C THR A 10 -24.43 31.60 -6.87
N ASP A 11 -23.67 32.34 -7.67
CA ASP A 11 -22.45 31.88 -8.32
C ASP A 11 -21.54 31.23 -7.26
N SER A 12 -21.40 29.91 -7.32
CA SER A 12 -20.37 29.19 -6.59
C SER A 12 -19.06 29.38 -7.37
N VAL A 13 -18.31 30.42 -7.00
CA VAL A 13 -16.87 30.48 -7.24
C VAL A 13 -16.28 29.21 -6.64
N GLY A 14 -15.60 28.42 -7.48
CA GLY A 14 -15.16 27.07 -7.16
C GLY A 14 -14.27 27.02 -5.92
N GLU A 15 -14.76 26.37 -4.87
CA GLU A 15 -13.92 25.85 -3.80
C GLU A 15 -13.05 24.74 -4.39
N ILE A 16 -11.73 24.94 -4.32
CA ILE A 16 -10.73 23.89 -4.52
C ILE A 16 -11.04 22.80 -3.48
N PRO A 17 -11.17 21.52 -3.86
CA PRO A 17 -11.47 20.47 -2.88
C PRO A 17 -10.41 20.48 -1.79
N GLY A 18 -10.86 20.59 -0.53
CA GLY A 18 -10.00 20.61 0.65
C GLY A 18 -8.99 19.46 0.64
N GLY A 19 -7.82 19.71 1.22
CA GLY A 19 -6.71 18.74 1.23
C GLY A 19 -7.10 17.39 1.84
N THR A 20 -6.24 16.38 1.63
CA THR A 20 -6.43 14.97 2.04
C THR A 20 -6.93 14.77 3.48
N LEU A 21 -6.57 15.69 4.39
CA LEU A 21 -7.01 15.70 5.78
C LEU A 21 -8.53 15.90 5.97
N THR A 22 -9.16 16.65 5.07
CA THR A 22 -10.61 16.95 5.09
C THR A 22 -11.44 15.91 4.36
N SER A 23 -10.86 15.24 3.35
CA SER A 23 -11.56 14.23 2.56
C SER A 23 -11.56 12.84 3.21
N LEU A 24 -10.59 12.55 4.11
CA LEU A 24 -10.39 11.24 4.72
C LEU A 24 -10.45 11.31 6.27
N PRO A 25 -11.60 11.02 6.90
CA PRO A 25 -11.74 11.10 8.36
C PRO A 25 -10.74 10.25 9.13
N TRP A 26 -10.43 9.04 8.64
CA TRP A 26 -9.46 8.15 9.27
C TRP A 26 -8.04 8.70 9.22
N TYR A 27 -7.71 9.51 8.23
CA TYR A 27 -6.37 10.05 8.04
C TYR A 27 -6.08 11.13 9.08
N ARG A 28 -7.07 11.98 9.40
CA ARG A 28 -6.96 12.93 10.52
C ARG A 28 -6.73 12.21 11.84
N TRP A 29 -7.52 11.17 12.13
CA TRP A 29 -7.33 10.36 13.34
C TRP A 29 -5.95 9.68 13.36
N TRP A 30 -5.55 9.04 12.26
CA TRP A 30 -4.27 8.34 12.15
C TRP A 30 -3.09 9.28 12.34
N LEU A 31 -3.14 10.47 11.74
CA LEU A 31 -2.12 11.51 11.85
C LEU A 31 -2.00 11.99 13.30
N TYR A 32 -3.12 12.24 13.97
CA TYR A 32 -3.12 12.61 15.39
C TYR A 32 -2.45 11.54 16.26
N GLN A 33 -2.74 10.25 16.01
CA GLN A 33 -2.06 9.15 16.70
C GLN A 33 -0.56 9.11 16.39
N GLN A 34 -0.14 9.42 15.16
CA GLN A 34 1.28 9.48 14.84
C GLN A 34 1.97 10.56 15.67
N ILE A 35 1.35 11.73 15.83
CA ILE A 35 1.95 12.85 16.56
C ILE A 35 2.01 12.60 18.05
N LEU A 36 0.95 12.04 18.64
CA LEU A 36 0.98 11.63 20.04
C LEU A 36 2.04 10.57 20.34
N SER A 37 2.42 9.76 19.35
CA SER A 37 3.47 8.75 19.51
C SER A 37 4.90 9.31 19.41
N GLN A 38 5.07 10.58 19.02
CA GLN A 38 6.39 11.18 18.86
C GLN A 38 6.90 11.87 20.14
N PRO A 39 8.23 12.02 20.30
CA PRO A 39 8.82 12.80 21.38
C PRO A 39 8.36 14.26 21.42
N GLN A 40 8.05 14.76 22.62
CA GLN A 40 7.63 16.17 22.83
C GLN A 40 8.66 17.20 22.31
N ARG A 41 9.96 16.85 22.32
CA ARG A 41 11.05 17.72 21.85
C ARG A 41 10.87 18.25 20.44
N LEU A 42 10.18 17.51 19.57
CA LEU A 42 9.94 17.91 18.18
C LEU A 42 9.07 19.15 18.06
N PHE A 43 8.19 19.37 19.04
CA PHE A 43 7.15 20.40 18.99
C PHE A 43 7.52 21.67 19.77
N LEU A 44 8.66 21.68 20.47
CA LEU A 44 9.09 22.82 21.30
C LEU A 44 9.29 24.11 20.51
N GLY A 45 9.70 24.01 19.24
CA GLY A 45 9.91 25.16 18.37
C GLY A 45 8.63 25.75 17.77
N ILE A 46 7.48 25.09 17.93
CA ILE A 46 6.21 25.52 17.32
C ILE A 46 5.52 26.52 18.24
N PRO A 47 5.24 27.75 17.77
CA PRO A 47 4.50 28.73 18.56
C PRO A 47 3.14 28.19 19.01
N ASN A 48 2.78 28.43 20.26
CA ASN A 48 1.48 28.07 20.86
C ASN A 48 1.16 26.56 20.89
N MET A 49 2.12 25.67 20.62
CA MET A 49 1.89 24.24 20.72
C MET A 49 2.09 23.74 22.15
N LYS A 50 1.07 23.07 22.70
CA LYS A 50 1.14 22.37 23.98
C LYS A 50 0.80 20.91 23.72
N HIS A 51 1.77 20.02 23.86
CA HIS A 51 1.65 18.61 23.45
C HIS A 51 0.41 17.88 24.00
N GLU A 52 -0.08 18.28 25.17
CA GLU A 52 -1.22 17.65 25.86
C GLU A 52 -2.58 18.27 25.52
N ASP A 53 -2.61 19.36 24.75
CA ASP A 53 -3.82 20.10 24.42
C ASP A 53 -4.24 19.85 22.97
N GLU A 54 -5.34 19.12 22.78
CA GLU A 54 -5.95 18.87 21.47
C GLU A 54 -6.23 20.16 20.70
N SER A 55 -6.52 21.28 21.38
CA SER A 55 -6.79 22.56 20.73
C SER A 55 -5.54 23.21 20.10
N SER A 56 -4.34 22.80 20.55
CA SER A 56 -3.07 23.27 19.99
C SER A 56 -2.75 22.64 18.64
N TRP A 57 -3.46 21.56 18.27
CA TRP A 57 -3.38 20.93 16.95
C TRP A 57 -3.76 21.90 15.83
N ASP A 58 -4.95 22.49 15.94
CA ASP A 58 -5.51 23.34 14.89
C ASP A 58 -4.81 24.71 14.83
N THR A 59 -4.28 25.18 15.97
CA THR A 59 -3.65 26.51 16.09
C THR A 59 -2.13 26.52 15.92
N GLY A 60 -1.44 25.41 16.18
CA GLY A 60 0.01 25.28 16.06
C GLY A 60 0.45 24.33 14.94
N PHE A 61 0.05 23.06 15.02
CA PHE A 61 0.55 22.03 14.09
C PHE A 61 -0.01 22.15 12.67
N LEU A 62 -1.33 22.33 12.51
CA LEU A 62 -1.95 22.40 11.18
C LEU A 62 -1.39 23.55 10.30
N PRO A 63 -1.18 24.77 10.82
CA PRO A 63 -0.50 25.82 10.05
C PRO A 63 0.87 25.40 9.54
N LEU A 64 1.69 24.75 10.39
CA LEU A 64 2.99 24.23 10.00
C LEU A 64 2.86 23.14 8.93
N TRP A 65 1.95 22.18 9.12
CA TRP A 65 1.65 21.13 8.15
C TRP A 65 1.32 21.71 6.77
N HIS A 66 0.45 22.71 6.72
CA HIS A 66 0.08 23.39 5.49
C HIS A 66 1.26 24.17 4.89
N LYS A 67 2.06 24.85 5.72
CA LYS A 67 3.23 25.58 5.24
C LYS A 67 4.28 24.66 4.62
N VAL A 68 4.58 23.51 5.24
CA VAL A 68 5.46 22.47 4.67
C VAL A 68 4.91 21.98 3.33
N ARG A 69 3.60 21.73 3.27
CA ARG A 69 2.92 21.34 2.02
C ARG A 69 3.12 22.38 0.92
N ASP A 70 2.90 23.65 1.23
CA ASP A 70 2.95 24.72 0.24
C ASP A 70 4.39 24.95 -0.24
N LEU A 71 5.39 24.85 0.63
CA LEU A 71 6.81 24.90 0.25
C LEU A 71 7.20 23.76 -0.68
N MET A 72 6.75 22.53 -0.38
CA MET A 72 6.93 21.36 -1.23
C MET A 72 6.35 21.55 -2.64
N LEU A 73 5.19 22.19 -2.74
CA LEU A 73 4.50 22.42 -4.00
C LEU A 73 5.10 23.61 -4.78
N ALA A 74 5.61 24.63 -4.09
CA ALA A 74 6.13 25.85 -4.71
C ALA A 74 7.56 25.71 -5.25
N GLN A 75 8.46 25.05 -4.52
CA GLN A 75 9.89 25.05 -4.84
C GLN A 75 10.27 23.95 -5.84
N GLU A 76 11.21 24.25 -6.75
CA GLU A 76 11.61 23.31 -7.80
C GLU A 76 12.51 22.16 -7.32
N SER A 77 13.44 22.44 -6.42
CA SER A 77 14.27 21.45 -5.74
C SER A 77 14.04 21.65 -4.25
N VAL A 78 13.62 20.60 -3.58
CA VAL A 78 13.25 20.66 -2.17
C VAL A 78 14.15 19.73 -1.38
N THR A 79 14.79 20.29 -0.37
CA THR A 79 15.62 19.57 0.60
C THR A 79 15.00 19.75 1.99
N ILE A 80 15.26 18.82 2.91
CA ILE A 80 14.76 18.94 4.28
C ILE A 80 15.36 20.18 4.95
N ASP A 81 16.65 20.42 4.72
CA ASP A 81 17.36 21.57 5.28
C ASP A 81 16.81 22.88 4.70
N GLY A 82 16.55 22.94 3.40
CA GLY A 82 15.98 24.12 2.75
C GLY A 82 14.57 24.47 3.23
N ILE A 83 13.71 23.47 3.47
CA ILE A 83 12.40 23.69 4.11
C ILE A 83 12.61 24.23 5.53
N THR A 84 13.54 23.63 6.28
CA THR A 84 13.85 24.01 7.66
C THR A 84 14.25 25.48 7.74
N ASP A 85 15.24 25.87 6.93
CA ASP A 85 15.77 27.23 6.89
C ASP A 85 14.66 28.23 6.51
N THR A 86 13.86 27.91 5.49
CA THR A 86 12.74 28.76 5.05
C THR A 86 11.68 28.95 6.15
N LEU A 87 11.40 27.92 6.96
CA LEU A 87 10.42 28.02 8.05
C LEU A 87 10.93 28.85 9.22
N ILE A 88 12.23 28.78 9.50
CA ILE A 88 12.89 29.58 10.54
C ILE A 88 12.97 31.04 10.11
N GLU A 89 13.41 31.32 8.88
CA GLU A 89 13.49 32.67 8.32
C GLU A 89 12.13 33.39 8.31
N ASN A 90 11.05 32.65 8.02
CA ASN A 90 9.69 33.18 8.04
C ASN A 90 9.07 33.24 9.45
N GLY A 91 9.83 32.91 10.50
CA GLY A 91 9.35 32.93 11.89
C GLY A 91 8.23 31.93 12.19
N THR A 92 8.05 30.90 11.36
CA THR A 92 7.04 29.86 11.58
C THR A 92 7.45 28.93 12.72
N ILE A 93 8.77 28.75 12.91
CA ILE A 93 9.37 27.95 13.97
C ILE A 93 10.44 28.80 14.66
N SER A 94 10.48 28.76 15.99
CA SER A 94 11.54 29.39 16.78
C SER A 94 12.63 28.38 17.09
N VAL A 95 13.86 28.72 16.75
CA VAL A 95 15.06 27.92 17.01
C VAL A 95 16.01 28.74 17.88
N THR A 96 16.51 28.14 18.96
CA THR A 96 17.36 28.82 19.95
C THR A 96 18.77 28.25 20.01
N ASP A 97 18.95 27.01 19.55
CA ASP A 97 20.21 26.28 19.58
C ASP A 97 20.28 25.22 18.47
N ASN A 98 21.42 24.55 18.33
CA ASN A 98 21.58 23.50 17.32
C ASN A 98 20.63 22.31 17.59
N TYR A 99 20.30 22.03 18.85
CA TYR A 99 19.41 20.93 19.20
C TYR A 99 17.97 21.14 18.72
N SER A 100 17.45 22.36 18.87
CA SER A 100 16.13 22.76 18.35
C SER A 100 16.12 22.74 16.82
N TYR A 101 17.21 23.17 16.15
CA TYR A 101 17.34 23.04 14.70
C TYR A 101 17.23 21.58 14.24
N GLN A 102 17.96 20.65 14.87
CA GLN A 102 17.87 19.23 14.56
C GLN A 102 16.48 18.64 14.81
N SER A 103 15.83 19.07 15.90
CA SER A 103 14.46 18.64 16.21
C SER A 103 13.47 19.13 15.16
N THR A 104 13.65 20.35 14.63
CA THR A 104 12.86 20.88 13.52
C THR A 104 13.06 20.09 12.23
N ARG A 105 14.30 19.72 11.90
CA ARG A 105 14.59 18.86 10.73
C ARG A 105 13.89 17.51 10.83
N GLN A 106 13.96 16.88 12.01
CA GLN A 106 13.26 15.61 12.28
C GLN A 106 11.74 15.75 12.20
N LEU A 107 11.19 16.88 12.65
CA LEU A 107 9.76 17.15 12.51
C LEU A 107 9.34 17.33 11.04
N ILE A 108 10.12 18.05 10.23
CA ILE A 108 9.83 18.21 8.80
C ILE A 108 9.89 16.86 8.09
N PHE A 109 10.92 16.07 8.37
CA PHE A 109 11.01 14.68 7.93
C PHE A 109 9.75 13.88 8.31
N ALA A 110 9.30 13.97 9.56
CA ALA A 110 8.07 13.30 10.00
C ALA A 110 6.83 13.75 9.23
N ILE A 111 6.65 15.06 9.05
CA ILE A 111 5.54 15.64 8.28
C ILE A 111 5.55 15.13 6.85
N LEU A 112 6.71 15.05 6.18
CA LEU A 112 6.83 14.52 4.83
C LEU A 112 6.44 13.04 4.76
N GLY A 113 6.91 12.22 5.71
CA GLY A 113 6.52 10.81 5.83
C GLY A 113 5.00 10.66 5.98
N TRP A 114 4.38 11.46 6.85
CA TRP A 114 2.95 11.42 7.08
C TRP A 114 2.14 11.94 5.88
N GLN A 115 2.55 13.05 5.25
CA GLN A 115 1.89 13.64 4.06
C GLN A 115 1.88 12.70 2.85
N THR A 116 2.92 11.88 2.73
CA THR A 116 3.11 10.99 1.58
C THR A 116 2.70 9.54 1.88
N MET A 117 2.62 9.17 3.16
CA MET A 117 2.47 7.79 3.65
C MET A 117 3.53 6.83 3.09
N LEU A 118 4.66 7.34 2.59
CA LEU A 118 5.74 6.49 2.06
C LEU A 118 6.49 5.77 3.17
N TYR A 119 6.58 6.38 4.35
CA TYR A 119 7.21 5.81 5.52
C TYR A 119 6.57 6.36 6.78
N LYS A 120 6.79 5.65 7.89
CA LYS A 120 6.54 6.14 9.24
C LYS A 120 7.87 6.56 9.86
N PRO A 121 8.00 7.77 10.42
CA PRO A 121 9.21 8.17 11.12
C PRO A 121 9.34 7.41 12.45
N ASP A 122 10.56 7.04 12.83
CA ASP A 122 10.90 6.55 14.17
C ASP A 122 11.84 7.54 14.86
N LEU A 123 11.28 8.41 15.69
CA LEU A 123 12.06 9.46 16.37
C LEU A 123 12.32 9.13 17.84
N LEU A 124 11.87 7.95 18.30
CA LEU A 124 12.12 7.42 19.64
C LEU A 124 13.50 6.78 19.74
N SER A 125 13.95 6.09 18.68
CA SER A 125 15.27 5.45 18.55
C SER A 125 16.39 6.47 18.30
N TYR A 126 16.43 7.54 19.10
CA TYR A 126 17.22 8.74 18.84
C TYR A 126 18.73 8.49 18.85
N VAL A 127 19.35 8.73 17.71
CA VAL A 127 20.78 9.00 17.54
C VAL A 127 20.90 10.40 16.90
N HIS A 128 21.84 11.22 17.39
CA HIS A 128 21.89 12.65 17.07
C HIS A 128 21.91 12.92 15.55
N GLY A 129 20.94 13.69 15.07
CA GLY A 129 20.90 14.21 13.69
C GLY A 129 20.41 13.23 12.62
N GLU A 130 20.23 11.95 12.92
CA GLU A 130 19.83 10.94 11.93
C GLU A 130 18.33 11.01 11.57
N PHE A 131 18.02 10.48 10.39
CA PHE A 131 16.66 10.28 9.89
C PHE A 131 16.31 8.79 9.92
N ASN A 132 15.32 8.44 10.72
CA ASN A 132 14.97 7.05 11.02
C ASN A 132 13.55 6.74 10.60
N ILE A 133 13.35 5.60 9.92
CA ILE A 133 12.03 5.08 9.59
C ILE A 133 11.70 3.86 10.44
N PHE A 134 10.44 3.76 10.86
CA PHE A 134 9.94 2.68 11.69
C PHE A 134 9.91 1.36 10.93
N ASP A 135 10.37 0.29 11.58
CA ASP A 135 10.41 -1.06 11.03
C ASP A 135 9.03 -1.74 11.06
N GLU A 136 8.23 -1.52 10.01
CA GLU A 136 6.91 -2.17 9.87
C GLU A 136 6.98 -3.61 9.34
N THR A 137 8.17 -4.04 8.92
CA THR A 137 8.42 -5.31 8.26
C THR A 137 9.11 -6.33 9.17
N ASP A 138 9.11 -6.08 10.49
CA ASP A 138 9.65 -6.96 11.53
C ASP A 138 11.08 -7.46 11.23
N GLY A 139 11.95 -6.55 10.78
CA GLY A 139 13.34 -6.85 10.46
C GLY A 139 13.58 -7.31 9.01
N TYR A 140 12.54 -7.59 8.23
CA TYR A 140 12.69 -7.84 6.80
C TYR A 140 13.14 -6.56 6.07
N ARG A 141 14.11 -6.70 5.17
CA ARG A 141 14.67 -5.62 4.34
C ARG A 141 14.47 -5.97 2.88
N GLY A 142 13.36 -5.52 2.33
CA GLY A 142 13.03 -5.65 0.91
C GLY A 142 13.60 -4.50 0.08
N GLU A 143 13.21 -4.49 -1.20
CA GLU A 143 13.63 -3.46 -2.16
C GLU A 143 13.23 -2.04 -1.72
N ALA A 144 12.08 -1.87 -1.05
CA ALA A 144 11.57 -0.57 -0.65
C ALA A 144 12.32 0.05 0.53
N ARG A 145 12.89 -0.80 1.39
CA ARG A 145 13.49 -0.43 2.68
C ARG A 145 14.74 -1.25 2.93
N VAL A 146 15.77 -0.92 2.16
CA VAL A 146 17.11 -1.51 2.29
C VAL A 146 17.78 -1.00 3.56
N CYS A 147 17.63 0.29 3.84
CA CYS A 147 18.10 0.93 5.06
C CYS A 147 16.93 1.60 5.79
N LEU A 148 16.99 1.60 7.13
CA LEU A 148 16.01 2.32 7.96
C LEU A 148 16.54 3.64 8.51
N VAL A 149 17.83 3.90 8.33
CA VAL A 149 18.55 5.02 8.94
C VAL A 149 19.32 5.76 7.87
N GLN A 150 19.26 7.08 7.90
CA GLN A 150 20.12 7.93 7.09
C GLN A 150 20.85 8.96 7.93
N PRO A 151 22.11 9.27 7.56
CA PRO A 151 22.94 10.18 8.31
C PRO A 151 22.44 11.62 8.19
N GLU A 152 22.81 12.46 9.16
CA GLU A 152 22.39 13.85 9.24
C GLU A 152 22.58 14.66 7.95
N HIS A 153 23.70 14.48 7.26
CA HIS A 153 24.03 15.26 6.06
C HIS A 153 23.13 14.95 4.86
N SER A 154 22.36 13.86 4.87
CA SER A 154 21.47 13.52 3.75
C SER A 154 20.30 14.51 3.61
N GLY A 155 19.96 15.27 4.66
CA GLY A 155 18.93 16.31 4.60
C GLY A 155 19.22 17.45 3.62
N LYS A 156 20.47 17.58 3.16
CA LYS A 156 20.91 18.52 2.10
C LYS A 156 20.66 18.03 0.69
N GLN A 157 20.37 16.74 0.52
CA GLN A 157 20.08 16.16 -0.79
C GLN A 157 18.67 16.58 -1.24
N ASP A 158 18.46 16.60 -2.56
CA ASP A 158 17.12 16.72 -3.10
C ASP A 158 16.25 15.55 -2.63
N LEU A 159 14.95 15.79 -2.48
CA LEU A 159 14.04 14.83 -1.89
C LEU A 159 14.04 13.44 -2.57
N PRO A 160 14.03 13.30 -3.92
CA PRO A 160 14.21 12.00 -4.57
C PRO A 160 15.49 11.27 -4.13
N SER A 161 16.64 11.94 -4.15
CA SER A 161 17.93 11.35 -3.72
C SER A 161 17.91 10.97 -2.24
N PHE A 162 17.36 11.85 -1.39
CA PHE A 162 17.18 11.57 0.03
C PHE A 162 16.31 10.33 0.24
N LEU A 163 15.14 10.22 -0.39
CA LEU A 163 14.25 9.07 -0.19
C LEU A 163 14.85 7.76 -0.73
N LEU A 164 15.58 7.83 -1.85
CA LEU A 164 16.30 6.69 -2.42
C LEU A 164 17.33 6.11 -1.44
N GLY A 165 17.89 6.92 -0.54
CA GLY A 165 18.83 6.48 0.50
C GLY A 165 18.25 5.43 1.47
N PHE A 166 16.93 5.35 1.62
CA PHE A 166 16.27 4.28 2.39
C PHE A 166 16.01 3.02 1.56
N GLY A 167 15.87 3.15 0.24
CA GLY A 167 15.52 2.07 -0.68
C GLY A 167 14.58 2.54 -1.80
N MET A 168 14.10 1.58 -2.59
CA MET A 168 13.21 1.81 -3.74
C MET A 168 11.75 2.01 -3.31
N MET A 169 11.48 3.07 -2.53
CA MET A 169 10.13 3.39 -2.07
C MET A 169 9.19 3.75 -3.22
N LEU A 170 9.72 4.39 -4.26
CA LEU A 170 9.02 4.79 -5.47
C LEU A 170 9.74 4.17 -6.69
N PRO A 171 9.44 2.91 -7.03
CA PRO A 171 10.09 2.25 -8.15
C PRO A 171 9.69 2.91 -9.47
N PRO A 172 10.63 3.11 -10.43
CA PRO A 172 10.27 3.50 -11.78
C PRO A 172 9.62 2.34 -12.53
N ARG A 173 9.03 2.67 -13.69
CA ARG A 173 8.40 1.69 -14.56
C ARG A 173 9.39 0.59 -14.99
N GLN A 174 8.95 -0.67 -14.95
CA GLN A 174 9.75 -1.86 -15.29
C GLN A 174 11.01 -2.05 -14.44
N TYR A 175 11.05 -1.49 -13.24
CA TYR A 175 12.16 -1.70 -12.32
C TYR A 175 12.34 -3.20 -11.99
N CYS A 176 13.57 -3.68 -12.15
CA CYS A 176 13.98 -5.04 -11.81
C CYS A 176 14.84 -4.99 -10.56
N ALA A 177 14.31 -5.46 -9.44
CA ALA A 177 15.00 -5.44 -8.14
C ALA A 177 15.89 -6.67 -7.88
N PHE A 178 15.99 -7.56 -8.86
CA PHE A 178 16.75 -8.79 -8.73
C PHE A 178 18.22 -8.55 -9.06
N ASP A 179 19.12 -9.03 -8.22
CA ASP A 179 20.56 -9.05 -8.53
C ASP A 179 20.95 -10.34 -9.26
N ASP A 180 20.36 -11.47 -8.85
CA ASP A 180 20.64 -12.80 -9.36
C ASP A 180 20.22 -12.98 -10.84
N ALA A 181 21.06 -13.69 -11.61
CA ALA A 181 20.86 -13.88 -13.04
C ALA A 181 19.63 -14.74 -13.38
N ASP A 182 19.33 -15.75 -12.57
CA ASP A 182 18.17 -16.61 -12.80
C ASP A 182 16.86 -15.93 -12.38
N GLU A 183 16.89 -15.10 -11.34
CA GLU A 183 15.75 -14.25 -10.98
C GLU A 183 15.51 -13.14 -12.02
N LYS A 184 16.55 -12.57 -12.63
CA LYS A 184 16.41 -11.68 -13.80
C LYS A 184 15.75 -12.40 -14.99
N LYS A 185 16.19 -13.63 -15.31
CA LYS A 185 15.53 -14.44 -16.35
C LYS A 185 14.06 -14.70 -16.01
N LEU A 186 13.76 -14.97 -14.74
CA LEU A 186 12.40 -15.15 -14.26
C LEU A 186 11.56 -13.88 -14.47
N PHE A 187 12.09 -12.69 -14.14
CA PHE A 187 11.43 -11.40 -14.39
C PHE A 187 11.04 -11.21 -15.86
N HIS A 188 11.94 -11.57 -16.79
CA HIS A 188 11.65 -11.47 -18.22
C HIS A 188 10.70 -12.58 -18.73
N ARG A 189 10.74 -13.78 -18.14
CA ARG A 189 9.92 -14.93 -18.54
C ARG A 189 8.48 -14.82 -18.04
N THR A 190 8.27 -14.34 -16.82
CA THR A 190 6.94 -14.21 -16.21
C THR A 190 6.25 -12.98 -16.78
N LYS A 191 5.48 -13.18 -17.85
CA LYS A 191 4.74 -12.10 -18.53
C LYS A 191 3.34 -11.91 -17.98
N ARG A 192 2.69 -13.00 -17.58
CA ARG A 192 1.26 -12.99 -17.24
C ARG A 192 0.97 -13.72 -15.95
N ILE A 193 -0.06 -13.25 -15.26
CA ILE A 193 -0.61 -13.89 -14.06
C ILE A 193 -2.13 -13.90 -14.12
N THR A 194 -2.76 -14.89 -13.50
CA THR A 194 -4.22 -14.99 -13.43
C THR A 194 -4.70 -14.84 -11.97
N PRO A 195 -5.90 -14.27 -11.74
CA PRO A 195 -6.54 -14.27 -10.42
C PRO A 195 -6.84 -15.66 -9.87
N LYS A 196 -6.83 -16.70 -10.71
CA LYS A 196 -7.05 -18.08 -10.24
C LYS A 196 -5.80 -18.61 -9.55
N ASP A 197 -4.63 -18.27 -10.09
CA ASP A 197 -3.33 -18.73 -9.59
C ASP A 197 -2.78 -17.84 -8.50
N LEU A 198 -3.08 -16.54 -8.58
CA LEU A 198 -2.57 -15.52 -7.68
C LEU A 198 -3.71 -14.74 -7.02
N ASN A 199 -4.23 -15.28 -5.92
CA ASN A 199 -5.21 -14.61 -5.07
C ASN A 199 -4.96 -14.93 -3.58
N ALA A 200 -5.49 -14.11 -2.69
CA ALA A 200 -5.25 -14.22 -1.25
C ALA A 200 -5.66 -15.57 -0.64
N ASP A 201 -6.74 -16.21 -1.12
CA ASP A 201 -7.13 -17.55 -0.65
C ASP A 201 -6.06 -18.59 -1.00
N VAL A 202 -5.57 -18.60 -2.24
CA VAL A 202 -4.48 -19.50 -2.66
C VAL A 202 -3.19 -19.20 -1.89
N LEU A 203 -2.81 -17.92 -1.80
CA LEU A 203 -1.59 -17.51 -1.11
C LEU A 203 -1.60 -17.94 0.36
N THR A 204 -2.71 -17.73 1.07
CA THR A 204 -2.80 -18.07 2.50
C THR A 204 -3.06 -19.54 2.75
N LYS A 205 -4.01 -20.17 2.04
CA LYS A 205 -4.46 -21.55 2.34
C LYS A 205 -3.59 -22.62 1.69
N VAL A 206 -3.02 -22.34 0.52
CA VAL A 206 -2.19 -23.30 -0.23
C VAL A 206 -0.72 -23.00 -0.05
N CYS A 207 -0.31 -21.74 -0.22
CA CYS A 207 1.11 -21.37 -0.18
C CYS A 207 1.62 -21.10 1.25
N GLY A 208 0.72 -20.99 2.23
CA GLY A 208 1.07 -20.74 3.63
C GLY A 208 1.52 -19.32 3.92
N ILE A 209 1.19 -18.36 3.06
CA ILE A 209 1.56 -16.95 3.27
C ILE A 209 0.73 -16.35 4.41
N ARG A 210 1.40 -15.64 5.32
CA ARG A 210 0.77 -14.76 6.31
C ARG A 210 0.62 -13.36 5.72
N LEU A 211 -0.55 -12.76 5.88
CA LEU A 211 -0.79 -11.38 5.46
C LEU A 211 -0.55 -10.45 6.65
N GLN A 212 0.34 -9.48 6.50
CA GLN A 212 0.62 -8.45 7.49
C GLN A 212 0.19 -7.09 6.95
N TRP A 213 -0.71 -6.43 7.66
CA TRP A 213 -1.15 -5.10 7.28
C TRP A 213 -0.13 -4.08 7.75
N VAL A 214 0.21 -3.11 6.91
CA VAL A 214 1.18 -2.03 7.20
C VAL A 214 0.56 -0.68 6.88
N ASP A 215 1.09 0.38 7.48
CA ASP A 215 0.60 1.75 7.30
C ASP A 215 1.35 2.46 6.17
N SER A 216 2.55 2.01 5.79
CA SER A 216 3.31 2.64 4.71
C SER A 216 3.04 2.04 3.35
N LEU A 217 2.87 2.93 2.38
CA LEU A 217 2.61 2.63 0.98
C LEU A 217 3.78 1.90 0.31
N SER A 218 5.01 2.30 0.63
CA SER A 218 6.23 1.72 0.05
C SER A 218 6.38 0.22 0.32
N CYS A 219 5.81 -0.29 1.41
CA CYS A 219 5.86 -1.70 1.80
C CYS A 219 4.83 -2.60 1.09
N HIS A 220 3.92 -2.04 0.29
CA HIS A 220 2.82 -2.80 -0.29
C HIS A 220 3.31 -3.89 -1.26
N LEU A 221 2.90 -5.14 -1.04
CA LEU A 221 3.34 -6.35 -1.77
C LEU A 221 4.79 -6.76 -1.57
N GLU A 222 5.48 -6.24 -0.55
CA GLU A 222 6.75 -6.84 -0.16
C GLU A 222 6.54 -8.25 0.41
N LEU A 223 7.36 -9.20 -0.02
CA LEU A 223 7.28 -10.61 0.39
C LEU A 223 8.57 -11.02 1.08
N ASP A 224 8.49 -11.26 2.39
CA ASP A 224 9.51 -12.04 3.08
C ASP A 224 9.32 -13.52 2.76
N ARG A 225 10.18 -14.04 1.87
CA ARG A 225 10.14 -15.44 1.46
C ARG A 225 10.49 -16.41 2.59
N LEU A 226 11.30 -15.98 3.55
CA LEU A 226 11.78 -16.81 4.66
C LEU A 226 10.66 -17.01 5.69
N SER A 227 10.06 -15.93 6.17
CA SER A 227 8.92 -16.04 7.09
C SER A 227 7.60 -16.39 6.38
N GLY A 228 7.54 -16.24 5.06
CA GLY A 228 6.31 -16.37 4.29
C GLY A 228 5.31 -15.25 4.60
N THR A 229 5.79 -14.03 4.85
CA THR A 229 4.94 -12.88 5.18
C THR A 229 4.82 -11.94 3.98
N LEU A 230 3.60 -11.61 3.58
CA LEU A 230 3.28 -10.61 2.57
C LEU A 230 2.73 -9.35 3.24
N PHE A 231 3.37 -8.21 3.01
CA PHE A 231 3.01 -6.93 3.60
C PHE A 231 2.01 -6.18 2.70
N LEU A 232 0.91 -5.69 3.28
CA LEU A 232 -0.19 -5.03 2.55
C LEU A 232 -0.56 -3.68 3.19
N TYR A 233 -0.44 -2.60 2.43
CA TYR A 233 -0.80 -1.24 2.83
C TYR A 233 -2.30 -1.03 3.14
N ARG A 234 -2.67 -0.77 4.38
CA ARG A 234 -4.07 -0.83 4.84
C ARG A 234 -4.98 0.36 4.51
N TYR A 235 -4.48 1.42 3.84
CA TYR A 235 -5.23 2.66 3.63
C TYR A 235 -5.43 3.06 2.14
N PRO A 236 -6.02 2.18 1.30
CA PRO A 236 -6.19 2.44 -0.13
C PRO A 236 -7.02 3.68 -0.50
N SER A 237 -7.88 4.21 0.37
CA SER A 237 -8.59 5.47 0.05
C SER A 237 -7.65 6.67 -0.09
N PHE A 238 -6.46 6.61 0.51
CA PHE A 238 -5.41 7.61 0.30
C PHE A 238 -5.05 7.70 -1.18
N CYS A 239 -4.75 6.56 -1.82
CA CYS A 239 -4.46 6.49 -3.24
C CYS A 239 -5.61 7.08 -4.08
N VAL A 240 -6.85 6.79 -3.70
CA VAL A 240 -8.03 7.33 -4.39
C VAL A 240 -8.12 8.84 -4.27
N SER A 241 -7.96 9.40 -3.06
CA SER A 241 -8.02 10.85 -2.83
C SER A 241 -7.01 11.59 -3.70
N ILE A 242 -5.75 11.14 -3.71
CA ILE A 242 -4.67 11.73 -4.50
C ILE A 242 -4.97 11.64 -6.01
N LEU A 243 -5.43 10.50 -6.49
CA LEU A 243 -5.76 10.31 -7.91
C LEU A 243 -6.98 11.15 -8.35
N GLN A 244 -7.96 11.34 -7.47
CA GLN A 244 -9.13 12.18 -7.76
C GLN A 244 -8.77 13.66 -7.81
N GLN A 245 -7.94 14.13 -6.87
CA GLN A 245 -7.42 15.50 -6.89
C GLN A 245 -6.67 15.77 -8.20
N ARG A 246 -5.82 14.82 -8.62
CA ARG A 246 -5.14 14.89 -9.92
C ARG A 246 -6.10 15.02 -11.10
N ASN A 247 -7.10 14.14 -11.21
CA ASN A 247 -8.05 14.17 -12.32
C ASN A 247 -8.89 15.47 -12.33
N CYS A 248 -9.26 15.98 -11.16
CA CYS A 248 -9.99 17.24 -11.04
C CYS A 248 -9.14 18.42 -11.50
N VAL A 249 -7.89 18.50 -11.02
CA VAL A 249 -6.97 19.57 -11.38
C VAL A 249 -6.59 19.51 -12.86
N SER A 250 -6.36 18.34 -13.45
CA SER A 250 -6.13 18.21 -14.90
C SER A 250 -7.33 18.68 -15.73
N ALA A 251 -8.57 18.43 -15.28
CA ALA A 251 -9.77 18.94 -15.95
C ALA A 251 -9.90 20.47 -15.85
N LEU A 252 -9.42 21.08 -14.76
CA LEU A 252 -9.40 22.54 -14.57
C LEU A 252 -8.22 23.22 -15.30
N GLN A 253 -7.02 22.62 -15.28
CA GLN A 253 -5.80 23.09 -15.93
C GLN A 253 -5.85 23.00 -17.45
N LEU A 254 -6.73 22.18 -18.04
CA LEU A 254 -7.04 22.28 -19.46
C LEU A 254 -7.51 23.69 -19.88
N ARG A 255 -7.83 24.57 -18.92
CA ARG A 255 -8.14 25.98 -19.13
C ARG A 255 -6.97 26.96 -18.95
N ASN A 256 -5.88 26.59 -18.27
CA ASN A 256 -4.72 27.45 -17.99
C ASN A 256 -3.40 26.63 -18.05
N MET A 257 -2.49 27.00 -18.97
CA MET A 257 -1.23 26.29 -19.28
C MET A 257 -0.15 26.37 -18.18
N GLN A 258 -0.36 25.74 -17.02
CA GLN A 258 0.74 25.51 -16.07
C GLN A 258 0.60 24.17 -15.35
N GLU A 259 1.56 23.27 -15.59
CA GLU A 259 1.72 22.01 -14.87
C GLU A 259 2.22 22.31 -13.44
N GLN A 260 1.30 22.51 -12.50
CA GLN A 260 1.62 22.54 -11.08
C GLN A 260 1.44 21.14 -10.49
N ALA A 261 2.43 20.68 -9.71
CA ALA A 261 2.33 19.46 -8.94
C ALA A 261 1.14 19.55 -7.97
N ILE A 262 0.39 18.46 -7.87
CA ILE A 262 -0.98 18.47 -7.31
C ILE A 262 -0.97 18.07 -5.83
N ASP A 263 -0.01 17.23 -5.43
CA ASP A 263 0.15 16.73 -4.07
C ASP A 263 1.63 16.46 -3.74
N VAL A 264 1.95 16.42 -2.44
CA VAL A 264 3.32 16.25 -1.90
C VAL A 264 3.96 14.96 -2.37
N ILE A 265 3.20 13.87 -2.47
CA ILE A 265 3.74 12.58 -2.93
C ILE A 265 4.25 12.66 -4.37
N HIS A 266 3.57 13.40 -5.27
CA HIS A 266 4.05 13.56 -6.64
C HIS A 266 5.36 14.34 -6.68
N ARG A 267 5.58 15.29 -5.75
CA ARG A 267 6.84 16.02 -5.60
C ARG A 267 8.00 15.19 -5.10
N CYS A 268 7.74 13.98 -4.61
CA CYS A 268 8.79 13.01 -4.30
C CYS A 268 9.34 12.33 -5.55
N GLY A 269 8.71 12.50 -6.72
CA GLY A 269 9.17 11.94 -7.99
C GLY A 269 10.27 12.75 -8.66
N SER A 270 11.01 12.10 -9.55
CA SER A 270 12.01 12.76 -10.39
C SER A 270 11.34 13.54 -11.52
N LYS A 271 11.82 14.76 -11.79
CA LYS A 271 11.33 15.61 -12.89
C LYS A 271 11.89 15.24 -14.24
N SER A 272 13.11 14.71 -14.26
CA SER A 272 13.79 14.27 -15.47
C SER A 272 14.27 12.82 -15.30
N PRO A 273 14.35 12.05 -16.41
CA PRO A 273 15.03 10.77 -16.39
C PRO A 273 16.52 11.02 -16.11
N GLY A 274 16.89 10.90 -14.84
CA GLY A 274 18.28 10.96 -14.39
C GLY A 274 18.95 9.59 -14.47
N PRO A 275 20.24 9.50 -14.12
CA PRO A 275 20.95 8.22 -14.04
C PRO A 275 20.42 7.32 -12.91
N THR A 276 19.78 7.90 -11.89
CA THR A 276 19.21 7.19 -10.75
C THR A 276 17.84 6.61 -11.11
N PRO A 277 17.62 5.29 -10.91
CA PRO A 277 16.32 4.68 -11.17
C PRO A 277 15.32 5.16 -10.11
N TRP A 278 14.47 6.13 -10.46
CA TRP A 278 13.44 6.67 -9.55
C TRP A 278 12.17 7.05 -10.33
N ALA A 279 11.02 6.89 -9.68
CA ALA A 279 9.72 7.19 -10.30
C ALA A 279 9.59 8.67 -10.65
N SER A 280 9.01 8.97 -11.82
CA SER A 280 8.51 10.29 -12.18
C SER A 280 7.14 10.58 -11.55
N GLU A 281 6.65 11.82 -11.68
CA GLU A 281 5.29 12.17 -11.22
C GLU A 281 4.19 11.34 -11.92
N ARG A 282 4.45 10.87 -13.15
CA ARG A 282 3.51 10.00 -13.88
C ARG A 282 3.54 8.58 -13.34
N ASP A 283 4.75 8.08 -13.10
CA ASP A 283 4.97 6.74 -12.53
C ASP A 283 4.32 6.61 -11.14
N ILE A 284 4.36 7.66 -10.32
CA ILE A 284 3.68 7.69 -9.02
C ILE A 284 2.17 7.50 -9.17
N ALA A 285 1.53 8.20 -10.12
CA ALA A 285 0.09 8.05 -10.35
C ALA A 285 -0.26 6.63 -10.84
N GLU A 286 0.57 6.04 -11.70
CA GLU A 286 0.43 4.65 -12.15
C GLU A 286 0.62 3.67 -10.99
N LEU A 287 1.64 3.85 -10.13
CA LEU A 287 1.87 3.06 -8.92
C LEU A 287 0.66 3.08 -7.96
N LEU A 288 0.08 4.27 -7.72
CA LEU A 288 -1.12 4.39 -6.88
C LEU A 288 -2.31 3.60 -7.47
N GLN A 289 -2.45 3.55 -8.79
CA GLN A 289 -3.45 2.73 -9.45
C GLN A 289 -3.13 1.23 -9.34
N GLU A 290 -1.87 0.84 -9.46
CA GLU A 290 -1.41 -0.55 -9.29
C GLU A 290 -1.70 -1.07 -7.87
N ILE A 291 -1.54 -0.24 -6.83
CA ILE A 291 -1.95 -0.57 -5.45
C ILE A 291 -3.45 -0.88 -5.38
N LEU A 292 -4.28 -0.07 -6.02
CA LEU A 292 -5.73 -0.31 -6.03
C LEU A 292 -6.08 -1.58 -6.82
N LEU A 293 -5.41 -1.80 -7.95
CA LEU A 293 -5.62 -2.96 -8.80
C LEU A 293 -5.18 -4.26 -8.12
N SER A 294 -4.09 -4.23 -7.35
CA SER A 294 -3.60 -5.40 -6.62
C SER A 294 -4.64 -5.92 -5.62
N TYR A 295 -5.40 -5.03 -4.96
CA TYR A 295 -6.51 -5.43 -4.08
C TYR A 295 -7.62 -6.16 -4.83
N ARG A 296 -7.91 -5.74 -6.06
CA ARG A 296 -8.89 -6.42 -6.92
C ARG A 296 -8.39 -7.80 -7.34
N LEU A 297 -7.12 -7.91 -7.74
CA LEU A 297 -6.47 -9.18 -8.07
C LEU A 297 -6.45 -10.15 -6.87
N LEU A 298 -5.95 -9.70 -5.72
CA LEU A 298 -5.77 -10.55 -4.54
C LEU A 298 -7.10 -10.94 -3.89
N PHE A 299 -8.05 -10.00 -3.78
CA PHE A 299 -9.29 -10.20 -3.04
C PHE A 299 -10.53 -10.08 -3.90
N GLY A 300 -10.66 -8.96 -4.61
CA GLY A 300 -11.90 -8.54 -5.27
C GLY A 300 -12.49 -9.54 -6.25
N GLN A 301 -11.65 -10.22 -7.05
CA GLN A 301 -12.09 -11.11 -8.12
C GLN A 301 -12.50 -12.51 -7.62
N SER A 302 -11.88 -13.02 -6.55
CA SER A 302 -12.13 -14.38 -6.03
C SER A 302 -13.14 -14.40 -4.89
N ARG A 303 -14.23 -15.19 -5.02
CA ARG A 303 -15.23 -15.35 -3.93
C ARG A 303 -14.60 -15.85 -2.64
N ARG A 304 -13.62 -16.76 -2.74
CA ARG A 304 -12.94 -17.32 -1.57
C ARG A 304 -12.06 -16.28 -0.89
N SER A 305 -11.30 -15.49 -1.66
CA SER A 305 -10.50 -14.39 -1.13
C SER A 305 -11.36 -13.30 -0.48
N ARG A 306 -12.53 -12.98 -1.04
CA ARG A 306 -13.48 -12.05 -0.39
C ARG A 306 -13.98 -12.58 0.95
N ASN A 307 -14.23 -13.88 1.06
CA ASN A 307 -14.63 -14.51 2.32
C ASN A 307 -13.48 -14.52 3.34
N LEU A 308 -12.27 -14.84 2.88
CA LEU A 308 -11.05 -14.77 3.68
C LEU A 308 -10.84 -13.35 4.23
N PHE A 309 -10.96 -12.32 3.40
CA PHE A 309 -10.75 -10.93 3.79
C PHE A 309 -11.60 -10.52 5.01
N ARG A 310 -12.86 -10.97 5.08
CA ARG A 310 -13.75 -10.68 6.22
C ARG A 310 -13.24 -11.27 7.55
N GLN A 311 -12.31 -12.22 7.51
CA GLN A 311 -11.69 -12.84 8.68
C GLN A 311 -10.34 -12.20 9.04
N LEU A 312 -9.70 -11.45 8.14
CA LEU A 312 -8.33 -10.95 8.31
C LEU A 312 -8.20 -9.75 9.26
N ARG A 313 -9.31 -9.10 9.65
CA ARG A 313 -9.36 -7.97 10.59
C ARG A 313 -8.21 -6.95 10.39
N PRO A 314 -8.15 -6.26 9.23
CA PRO A 314 -7.03 -5.37 8.87
C PRO A 314 -6.73 -4.23 9.86
N PHE A 315 -7.74 -3.84 10.65
CA PHE A 315 -7.66 -2.75 11.64
C PHE A 315 -7.73 -3.28 13.07
N GLN A 316 -7.24 -4.50 13.33
CA GLN A 316 -7.21 -5.05 14.68
C GLN A 316 -6.42 -4.11 15.63
N GLY A 317 -7.02 -3.76 16.77
CA GLY A 317 -6.44 -2.84 17.74
C GLY A 317 -6.64 -1.36 17.41
N ILE A 318 -7.29 -1.02 16.30
CA ILE A 318 -7.58 0.34 15.87
C ILE A 318 -9.08 0.62 16.06
N PRO A 319 -9.48 1.75 16.65
CA PRO A 319 -10.89 2.13 16.79
C PRO A 319 -11.50 2.51 15.42
N ASN A 320 -12.84 2.52 15.33
CA ASN A 320 -13.55 2.66 14.05
C ASN A 320 -13.23 3.96 13.30
N GLU A 321 -12.87 5.02 14.01
CA GLU A 321 -12.46 6.31 13.48
C GLU A 321 -11.21 6.17 12.60
N GLY A 322 -10.29 5.27 12.98
CA GLY A 322 -9.07 4.97 12.23
C GLY A 322 -9.24 3.96 11.10
N HIS A 323 -10.45 3.49 10.82
CA HIS A 323 -10.69 2.49 9.79
C HIS A 323 -10.89 3.15 8.43
N ASP A 324 -10.07 2.76 7.45
CA ASP A 324 -10.39 3.02 6.06
C ASP A 324 -11.48 2.04 5.57
N LYS A 325 -12.72 2.53 5.56
CA LYS A 325 -13.90 1.79 5.08
C LYS A 325 -13.78 1.42 3.59
N PHE A 326 -12.98 2.13 2.82
CA PHE A 326 -12.74 1.82 1.41
C PHE A 326 -12.03 0.47 1.24
N LEU A 327 -11.09 0.10 2.13
CA LEU A 327 -10.40 -1.19 2.10
C LEU A 327 -11.39 -2.35 2.10
N SER A 328 -12.41 -2.27 2.97
CA SER A 328 -13.46 -3.29 3.05
C SER A 328 -14.29 -3.38 1.78
N SER A 329 -14.51 -2.26 1.11
CA SER A 329 -15.30 -2.17 -0.11
C SER A 329 -14.53 -2.74 -1.31
N ILE A 330 -13.27 -2.30 -1.51
CA ILE A 330 -12.43 -2.73 -2.63
C ILE A 330 -12.06 -4.23 -2.52
N CYS A 331 -11.87 -4.75 -1.30
CA CYS A 331 -11.53 -6.17 -1.11
C CYS A 331 -12.77 -7.08 -1.00
N GLY A 332 -13.85 -6.61 -0.36
CA GLY A 332 -14.97 -7.46 0.07
C GLY A 332 -16.13 -7.57 -0.93
N MET A 333 -16.22 -6.68 -1.92
CA MET A 333 -17.32 -6.62 -2.89
C MET A 333 -16.96 -7.26 -4.23
N LYS A 334 -17.89 -8.05 -4.80
CA LYS A 334 -17.72 -8.64 -6.15
C LYS A 334 -17.75 -7.56 -7.22
N LYS A 335 -18.82 -6.77 -7.25
CA LYS A 335 -18.98 -5.60 -8.11
C LYS A 335 -18.73 -4.38 -7.24
N PHE A 336 -17.70 -3.62 -7.56
CA PHE A 336 -17.31 -2.42 -6.84
C PHE A 336 -17.15 -1.29 -7.85
N LYS A 337 -17.87 -0.19 -7.65
CA LYS A 337 -17.68 1.03 -8.46
C LYS A 337 -16.57 1.83 -7.80
N CYS A 338 -15.34 1.59 -8.23
CA CYS A 338 -14.21 2.39 -7.79
C CYS A 338 -14.36 3.81 -8.37
N PRO A 339 -14.09 4.88 -7.58
CA PRO A 339 -14.06 6.25 -8.11
C PRO A 339 -12.98 6.46 -9.17
N ILE A 340 -11.94 5.61 -9.16
CA ILE A 340 -10.89 5.54 -10.17
C ILE A 340 -11.20 4.37 -11.11
N LYS A 341 -11.00 4.56 -12.42
CA LYS A 341 -11.18 3.50 -13.41
C LYS A 341 -10.12 2.41 -13.23
N LEU A 342 -10.53 1.25 -12.72
CA LEU A 342 -9.70 0.04 -12.63
C LEU A 342 -10.17 -0.98 -13.67
N ILE A 343 -9.23 -1.57 -14.40
CA ILE A 343 -9.52 -2.58 -15.43
C ILE A 343 -9.19 -3.96 -14.84
N GLU A 344 -10.23 -4.67 -14.40
CA GLU A 344 -10.08 -6.06 -13.99
C GLU A 344 -9.94 -6.97 -15.20
N ARG A 345 -8.95 -7.87 -15.18
CA ARG A 345 -8.69 -8.83 -16.26
C ARG A 345 -8.77 -10.27 -15.77
N GLU A 346 -9.08 -11.17 -16.70
CA GLU A 346 -8.94 -12.62 -16.45
C GLU A 346 -7.47 -13.05 -16.42
N GLU A 347 -6.64 -12.34 -17.17
CA GLU A 347 -5.20 -12.49 -17.23
C GLU A 347 -4.56 -11.11 -17.28
N TYR A 348 -3.67 -10.83 -16.34
CA TYR A 348 -2.96 -9.55 -16.25
C TYR A 348 -1.61 -9.66 -16.94
N ASP A 349 -1.27 -8.66 -17.76
CA ASP A 349 0.07 -8.50 -18.29
C ASP A 349 0.91 -7.72 -17.28
N LEU A 350 1.98 -8.32 -16.76
CA LEU A 350 2.78 -7.69 -15.71
C LEU A 350 3.48 -6.42 -16.21
N SER A 351 3.88 -6.35 -17.48
CA SER A 351 4.49 -5.13 -18.02
C SER A 351 3.49 -3.98 -18.21
N GLY A 352 2.22 -4.28 -18.50
CA GLY A 352 1.19 -3.28 -18.73
C GLY A 352 0.42 -2.89 -17.49
N ASP A 353 -0.06 -3.89 -16.74
CA ASP A 353 -1.00 -3.70 -15.63
C ASP A 353 -0.33 -3.55 -14.25
N PHE A 354 0.91 -4.05 -14.09
CA PHE A 354 1.69 -3.99 -12.85
C PHE A 354 3.14 -3.62 -13.13
N SER A 355 3.35 -2.54 -13.88
CA SER A 355 4.66 -2.12 -14.37
C SER A 355 5.63 -1.66 -13.27
N HIS A 356 5.12 -1.12 -12.15
CA HIS A 356 5.91 -0.67 -11.00
C HIS A 356 6.07 -1.80 -9.97
N PHE A 357 5.01 -2.58 -9.75
CA PHE A 357 5.05 -3.77 -8.90
C PHE A 357 5.50 -5.04 -9.62
N ARG A 358 6.08 -4.93 -10.83
CA ARG A 358 6.44 -6.10 -11.64
C ARG A 358 7.37 -7.04 -10.88
N SER A 359 8.42 -6.49 -10.27
CA SER A 359 9.37 -7.29 -9.47
C SER A 359 8.64 -8.03 -8.34
N ARG A 360 7.86 -7.33 -7.52
CA ARG A 360 7.07 -7.92 -6.42
C ARG A 360 6.07 -8.98 -6.90
N MET A 361 5.37 -8.74 -8.00
CA MET A 361 4.42 -9.69 -8.58
C MET A 361 5.12 -10.95 -9.12
N VAL A 362 6.28 -10.80 -9.76
CA VAL A 362 7.09 -11.93 -10.21
C VAL A 362 7.56 -12.76 -9.01
N GLN A 363 8.05 -12.10 -7.95
CA GLN A 363 8.45 -12.78 -6.71
C GLN A 363 7.30 -13.57 -6.10
N LEU A 364 6.14 -12.94 -5.98
CA LEU A 364 4.95 -13.55 -5.40
C LEU A 364 4.44 -14.73 -6.24
N ASN A 365 4.43 -14.59 -7.56
CA ASN A 365 4.03 -15.66 -8.49
C ASN A 365 5.02 -16.84 -8.50
N SER A 366 6.32 -16.55 -8.42
CA SER A 366 7.36 -17.56 -8.27
C SER A 366 7.21 -18.33 -6.96
N TYR A 367 7.01 -17.61 -5.85
CA TYR A 367 6.75 -18.21 -4.55
C TYR A 367 5.52 -19.12 -4.62
N ALA A 368 4.40 -18.62 -5.15
CA ALA A 368 3.16 -19.38 -5.27
C ALA A 368 3.33 -20.65 -6.14
N SER A 369 4.01 -20.54 -7.28
CA SER A 369 4.29 -21.65 -8.20
C SER A 369 5.20 -22.72 -7.57
N SER A 370 6.13 -22.32 -6.70
CA SER A 370 7.05 -23.26 -6.02
C SER A 370 6.35 -24.11 -4.94
N LYS A 371 5.23 -23.62 -4.39
CA LYS A 371 4.50 -24.30 -3.30
C LYS A 371 3.46 -25.26 -3.86
N LYS A 372 3.72 -26.56 -3.68
CA LYS A 372 2.76 -27.64 -3.95
C LYS A 372 1.83 -27.87 -2.74
N PRO A 373 0.56 -28.27 -2.96
CA PRO A 373 -0.35 -28.63 -1.88
C PRO A 373 0.21 -29.84 -1.11
N ARG A 374 0.28 -29.75 0.22
CA ARG A 374 0.86 -30.80 1.09
C ARG A 374 -0.18 -31.67 1.78
N SER A 375 -1.45 -31.29 1.73
CA SER A 375 -2.57 -32.03 2.33
C SER A 375 -3.68 -32.28 1.33
N ILE A 376 -4.48 -33.32 1.56
CA ILE A 376 -5.66 -33.65 0.75
C ILE A 376 -6.64 -32.47 0.70
N LEU A 377 -6.83 -31.77 1.82
CA LEU A 377 -7.68 -30.57 1.86
C LEU A 377 -7.12 -29.43 1.01
N GLN A 378 -5.79 -29.28 0.97
CA GLN A 378 -5.13 -28.31 0.09
C GLN A 378 -5.23 -28.72 -1.37
N LEU A 379 -5.04 -30.00 -1.71
CA LEU A 379 -5.18 -30.51 -3.07
C LEU A 379 -6.62 -30.35 -3.58
N TRP A 380 -7.61 -30.55 -2.70
CA TRP A 380 -9.02 -30.29 -3.01
C TRP A 380 -9.31 -28.80 -3.27
N ARG A 381 -8.61 -27.89 -2.57
CA ARG A 381 -8.76 -26.43 -2.73
C ARG A 381 -7.98 -25.87 -3.90
N ASP A 382 -6.81 -26.44 -4.21
CA ASP A 382 -5.91 -26.02 -5.27
C ASP A 382 -6.51 -26.38 -6.64
N LYS A 383 -6.87 -25.35 -7.40
CA LYS A 383 -7.43 -25.47 -8.75
C LYS A 383 -6.44 -25.04 -9.84
N ARG A 384 -5.19 -24.75 -9.48
CA ARG A 384 -4.16 -24.27 -10.40
C ARG A 384 -3.71 -25.38 -11.33
N ASP A 385 -3.54 -26.58 -10.80
CA ASP A 385 -3.24 -27.79 -11.55
C ASP A 385 -4.53 -28.61 -11.76
N SER A 386 -5.21 -28.36 -12.89
CA SER A 386 -6.43 -29.08 -13.26
C SER A 386 -6.19 -30.57 -13.42
N THR A 387 -5.00 -30.99 -13.86
CA THR A 387 -4.64 -32.39 -14.06
C THR A 387 -4.50 -33.11 -12.72
N ALA A 388 -3.75 -32.54 -11.76
CA ALA A 388 -3.64 -33.13 -10.42
C ALA A 388 -4.98 -33.16 -9.70
N TRP A 389 -5.81 -32.13 -9.87
CA TRP A 389 -7.16 -32.08 -9.30
C TRP A 389 -8.06 -33.16 -9.90
N ILE A 390 -8.08 -33.34 -11.23
CA ILE A 390 -8.86 -34.39 -11.90
C ILE A 390 -8.35 -35.78 -11.47
N ALA A 391 -7.04 -36.00 -11.45
CA ALA A 391 -6.45 -37.27 -11.03
C ALA A 391 -6.88 -37.64 -9.60
N PHE A 392 -6.86 -36.67 -8.68
CA PHE A 392 -7.35 -36.84 -7.32
C PHE A 392 -8.82 -37.29 -7.28
N TRP A 393 -9.71 -36.62 -8.02
CA TRP A 393 -11.13 -36.99 -8.06
C TRP A 393 -11.37 -38.33 -8.73
N SER A 394 -10.64 -38.66 -9.80
CA SER A 394 -10.72 -39.96 -10.45
C SER A 394 -10.37 -41.07 -9.45
N VAL A 395 -9.25 -40.95 -8.74
CA VAL A 395 -8.85 -41.94 -7.73
C VAL A 395 -9.89 -42.06 -6.61
N LEU A 396 -10.45 -40.94 -6.15
CA LEU A 396 -11.45 -40.94 -5.08
C LEU A 396 -12.76 -41.63 -5.52
N ILE A 397 -13.22 -41.36 -6.74
CA ILE A 397 -14.45 -41.96 -7.29
C ILE A 397 -14.23 -43.45 -7.58
N PHE A 398 -13.20 -43.80 -8.37
CA PHE A 398 -12.93 -45.20 -8.72
C PHE A 398 -12.61 -46.04 -7.49
N GLY A 399 -11.81 -45.52 -6.55
CA GLY A 399 -11.51 -46.20 -5.29
C GLY A 399 -12.77 -46.45 -4.44
N SER A 400 -13.65 -45.46 -4.32
CA SER A 400 -14.91 -45.61 -3.57
C SER A 400 -15.83 -46.65 -4.20
N VAL A 401 -15.96 -46.65 -5.53
CA VAL A 401 -16.77 -47.63 -6.27
C VAL A 401 -16.20 -49.05 -6.09
N SER A 402 -14.88 -49.22 -6.17
CA SER A 402 -14.23 -50.52 -5.95
C SER A 402 -14.48 -51.07 -4.55
N ILE A 403 -14.40 -50.23 -3.52
CA ILE A 403 -14.69 -50.65 -2.14
C ILE A 403 -16.15 -51.06 -2.00
N LEU A 404 -17.09 -50.28 -2.54
CA LEU A 404 -18.52 -50.59 -2.50
C LEU A 404 -18.82 -51.95 -3.16
N LEU A 405 -18.26 -52.18 -4.36
CA LEU A 405 -18.42 -53.44 -5.07
C LEU A 405 -17.82 -54.61 -4.28
N GLY A 406 -16.65 -54.42 -3.65
CA GLY A 406 -16.03 -55.42 -2.79
C GLY A 406 -16.88 -55.79 -1.57
N VAL A 407 -17.52 -54.80 -0.93
CA VAL A 407 -18.45 -55.04 0.18
C VAL A 407 -19.67 -55.83 -0.28
N VAL A 408 -20.27 -55.46 -1.42
CA VAL A 408 -21.42 -56.19 -2.00
C VAL A 408 -21.05 -57.64 -2.32
N GLN A 409 -19.88 -57.86 -2.94
CA GLN A 409 -19.38 -59.21 -3.22
C GLN A 409 -19.18 -60.03 -1.95
N ALA A 410 -18.59 -59.45 -0.90
CA ALA A 410 -18.41 -60.12 0.38
C ALA A 410 -19.75 -60.50 1.03
N VAL A 411 -20.74 -59.63 0.99
CA VAL A 411 -22.10 -59.92 1.50
C VAL A 411 -22.73 -61.08 0.73
N PHE A 412 -22.65 -61.10 -0.61
CA PHE A 412 -23.16 -62.20 -1.40
C PHE A 412 -22.48 -63.53 -1.08
N GLN A 413 -21.15 -63.54 -0.90
CA GLN A 413 -20.42 -64.75 -0.52
C GLN A 413 -20.83 -65.28 0.86
N ILE A 414 -21.02 -64.40 1.85
CA ILE A 414 -21.49 -64.79 3.19
C ILE A 414 -22.90 -65.39 3.10
N LEU A 415 -23.80 -64.78 2.34
CA LEU A 415 -25.16 -65.28 2.15
C LEU A 415 -25.17 -66.67 1.47
N GLN A 416 -24.33 -66.87 0.45
CA GLN A 416 -24.18 -68.18 -0.21
C GLN A 416 -23.62 -69.24 0.74
N PHE A 417 -22.62 -68.90 1.56
CA PHE A 417 -22.05 -69.81 2.55
C PHE A 417 -23.06 -70.24 3.61
N VAL A 418 -23.86 -69.30 4.12
CA VAL A 418 -24.92 -69.58 5.10
C VAL A 418 -26.05 -70.42 4.51
N GLN A 419 -26.43 -70.17 3.24
CA GLN A 419 -27.45 -70.98 2.56
C GLN A 419 -26.95 -72.39 2.22
N GLY A 420 -25.67 -72.56 1.87
CA GLY A 420 -25.08 -73.86 1.57
C GLY A 420 -24.68 -74.69 2.79
N SER A 421 -24.66 -74.09 3.99
CA SER A 421 -24.44 -74.80 5.27
C SER A 421 -25.73 -75.21 5.98
N ARG A 422 -26.90 -74.90 5.41
CA ARG A 422 -28.19 -75.50 5.76
C ARG A 422 -28.48 -76.64 4.80
#